data_AF-A0A327KLZ3-F1
#
_entry.id   AF-A0A327KLZ3-F1
#
_cell.length_a   1.000
_cell.length_b   1.000
_cell.length_c   1.000
_cell.angle_alpha   90.00
_cell.angle_beta   90.00
_cell.angle_gamma   90.00
#
_symmetry.space_group_name_H-M   'P 1'
#
loop_
_entity.id
_entity.type
_entity.pdbx_description
1 polymer ?
#
loop_
_entity_poly.entity_id
_entity_poly.type
_entity_poly.pdbx_seq_one_letter_code
_entity_poly.pdbx_strand_id
1 'polypeptide(L)'
;MPEFYRGSKKHKNRPATGRKGTLCPEWTHITDVGLGNDVDTHPWEETQAGRLFENSLPCPDGSGRRFATARGIAFVAVPTNDGTWHGYPVPWQSVPAALKNRWQDEKLIRSRDLKRYMERPTDEVHWALESDDD
;
A
#
# COMPACT_ATOMS: atom_id res chain seq x y z
N MET A 1 -10.86 6.83 18.61
CA MET A 1 -9.79 7.76 18.17
C MET A 1 -9.67 7.61 16.66
N PRO A 2 -9.40 8.67 15.89
CA PRO A 2 -9.22 8.54 14.45
C PRO A 2 -8.02 7.63 14.17
N GLU A 3 -8.17 6.67 13.27
CA GLU A 3 -7.06 5.84 12.82
C GLU A 3 -6.23 6.67 11.83
N PHE A 4 -5.02 7.07 12.20
CA PHE A 4 -4.17 7.91 11.36
C PHE A 4 -3.16 7.07 10.56
N TYR A 5 -3.23 7.17 9.25
CA TYR A 5 -2.19 6.64 8.37
C TYR A 5 -0.94 7.51 8.44
N ARG A 6 0.23 6.86 8.49
CA ARG A 6 1.53 7.52 8.42
C ARG A 6 2.49 6.66 7.60
N GLY A 7 3.46 7.27 6.95
CA GLY A 7 4.60 6.53 6.41
C GLY A 7 5.37 5.77 7.49
N SER A 8 6.05 4.69 7.10
CA SER A 8 6.97 4.00 8.01
C SER A 8 8.11 4.92 8.42
N LYS A 9 8.61 4.82 9.68
CA LYS A 9 9.85 5.52 10.10
C LYS A 9 11.08 5.14 9.26
N LYS A 10 11.01 4.04 8.51
CA LYS A 10 12.04 3.58 7.57
C LYS A 10 11.72 3.95 6.12
N HIS A 11 10.70 4.77 5.89
CA HIS A 11 10.26 5.19 4.57
C HIS A 11 11.35 6.03 3.87
N LYS A 12 11.48 5.85 2.56
CA LYS A 12 12.50 6.53 1.74
C LYS A 12 11.81 7.40 0.70
N ASN A 13 12.38 8.58 0.43
CA ASN A 13 11.85 9.54 -0.56
C ASN A 13 11.82 9.00 -2.00
N ARG A 14 12.79 8.17 -2.35
CA ARG A 14 12.95 7.56 -3.67
C ARG A 14 13.60 6.19 -3.55
N PRO A 15 13.43 5.31 -4.56
CA PRO A 15 14.19 4.07 -4.65
C PRO A 15 15.69 4.36 -4.60
N ALA A 16 16.39 3.80 -3.62
CA ALA A 16 17.84 3.71 -3.67
C ALA A 16 18.20 2.35 -4.27
N THR A 17 19.13 2.28 -5.21
CA THR A 17 19.63 1.01 -5.75
C THR A 17 20.16 0.12 -4.61
N GLY A 18 19.44 -0.94 -4.24
CA GLY A 18 19.82 -1.88 -3.17
C GLY A 18 18.67 -2.52 -2.38
N ARG A 19 19.00 -3.42 -1.43
CA ARG A 19 18.07 -4.30 -0.68
C ARG A 19 17.34 -3.70 0.54
N LYS A 20 17.53 -2.41 0.86
CA LYS A 20 17.08 -1.87 2.17
C LYS A 20 16.03 -0.78 2.02
N GLY A 21 14.80 -1.07 2.43
CA GLY A 21 13.68 -0.12 2.55
C GLY A 21 12.39 -0.70 2.00
N THR A 22 11.28 -0.57 2.73
CA THR A 22 9.95 -0.89 2.17
C THR A 22 9.62 0.23 1.19
N LEU A 23 9.66 -0.07 -0.10
CA LEU A 23 9.37 0.90 -1.15
C LEU A 23 7.88 0.90 -1.42
N CYS A 24 7.30 2.08 -1.49
CA CYS A 24 5.96 2.29 -2.00
C CYS A 24 6.08 3.05 -3.34
N PRO A 25 5.17 2.83 -4.30
CA PRO A 25 5.14 3.62 -5.54
C PRO A 25 5.09 5.12 -5.25
N GLU A 26 5.78 5.95 -6.03
CA GLU A 26 5.85 7.39 -5.78
C GLU A 26 4.47 8.06 -5.79
N TRP A 27 3.56 7.61 -6.65
CA TRP A 27 2.18 8.12 -6.70
C TRP A 27 1.39 7.92 -5.41
N THR A 28 1.79 6.97 -4.55
CA THR A 28 1.12 6.76 -3.26
C THR A 28 1.43 7.87 -2.25
N HIS A 29 2.52 8.62 -2.46
CA HIS A 29 3.10 9.56 -1.48
C HIS A 29 3.11 11.01 -1.98
N ILE A 30 2.90 11.23 -3.27
CA ILE A 30 2.90 12.56 -3.87
C ILE A 30 1.75 13.42 -3.33
N THR A 31 2.06 14.67 -3.00
CA THR A 31 1.11 15.72 -2.64
C THR A 31 1.45 16.99 -3.43
N ASP A 32 0.70 18.07 -3.23
CA ASP A 32 0.98 19.36 -3.88
C ASP A 32 2.34 19.96 -3.48
N VAL A 33 2.90 19.53 -2.33
CA VAL A 33 4.25 19.90 -1.88
C VAL A 33 5.36 18.97 -2.37
N GLY A 34 5.01 17.95 -3.18
CA GLY A 34 5.93 16.99 -3.77
C GLY A 34 6.01 15.65 -3.03
N LEU A 35 7.11 14.92 -3.22
CA LEU A 35 7.40 13.69 -2.50
C LEU A 35 7.96 14.01 -1.11
N GLY A 36 7.42 13.35 -0.08
CA GLY A 36 7.92 13.47 1.29
C GLY A 36 8.12 12.11 1.96
N ASN A 37 9.13 12.04 2.83
CA ASN A 37 9.44 10.91 3.69
C ASN A 37 9.45 11.30 5.16
N ASP A 38 9.22 12.58 5.46
CA ASP A 38 9.05 13.02 6.83
C ASP A 38 7.72 12.46 7.34
N VAL A 39 7.81 11.46 8.20
CA VAL A 39 6.65 10.78 8.73
C VAL A 39 5.80 11.69 9.60
N ASP A 40 6.37 12.74 10.19
CA ASP A 40 5.68 13.57 11.17
C ASP A 40 5.15 14.89 10.57
N THR A 41 5.74 15.38 9.47
CA THR A 41 5.32 16.65 8.84
C THR A 41 4.67 16.52 7.47
N HIS A 42 4.74 15.35 6.82
CA HIS A 42 4.11 15.14 5.50
C HIS A 42 2.59 15.01 5.66
N PRO A 43 1.76 15.66 4.81
CA PRO A 43 0.30 15.60 4.92
C PRO A 43 -0.24 14.25 4.40
N TRP A 44 -0.06 13.21 5.21
CA TRP A 44 -0.37 11.81 4.87
C TRP A 44 -1.83 11.57 4.51
N GLU A 45 -2.75 12.31 5.12
CA GLU A 45 -4.18 12.31 4.84
C GLU A 45 -4.49 12.78 3.41
N GLU A 46 -3.67 13.65 2.83
CA GLU A 46 -3.86 14.14 1.46
C GLU A 46 -3.28 13.17 0.42
N THR A 47 -2.34 12.32 0.84
CA THR A 47 -1.69 11.33 -0.02
C THR A 47 -2.68 10.26 -0.48
N GLN A 48 -2.37 9.63 -1.62
CA GLN A 48 -3.13 8.48 -2.08
C GLN A 48 -3.00 7.28 -1.12
N ALA A 49 -1.91 7.16 -0.35
CA ALA A 49 -1.77 6.15 0.69
C ALA A 49 -2.75 6.37 1.85
N GLY A 50 -2.96 7.62 2.28
CA GLY A 50 -4.00 7.98 3.25
C GLY A 50 -5.39 7.60 2.74
N ARG A 51 -5.72 7.98 1.50
CA ARG A 51 -7.00 7.61 0.86
C ARG A 51 -7.18 6.10 0.73
N LEU A 52 -6.13 5.36 0.40
CA LEU A 52 -6.16 3.89 0.36
C LEU A 52 -6.44 3.31 1.73
N PHE A 53 -5.85 3.87 2.79
CA PHE A 53 -6.11 3.44 4.15
C PHE A 53 -7.56 3.70 4.56
N GLU A 54 -8.10 4.90 4.29
CA GLU A 54 -9.50 5.23 4.59
C GLU A 54 -10.49 4.27 3.91
N ASN A 55 -10.20 3.87 2.67
CA ASN A 55 -11.02 2.96 1.88
C ASN A 55 -10.65 1.48 2.07
N SER A 56 -9.74 1.17 2.98
CA SER A 56 -9.25 -0.20 3.17
C SER A 56 -10.28 -1.07 3.88
N LEU A 57 -10.34 -2.34 3.48
CA LEU A 57 -11.19 -3.36 4.10
C LEU A 57 -10.42 -4.14 5.17
N PRO A 58 -11.03 -4.45 6.32
CA PRO A 58 -10.39 -5.26 7.35
C PRO A 58 -10.11 -6.68 6.85
N CYS A 59 -9.00 -7.26 7.29
CA CYS A 59 -8.67 -8.64 7.02
C CYS A 59 -9.68 -9.57 7.73
N PRO A 60 -10.28 -10.56 7.02
CA PRO A 60 -11.28 -11.45 7.60
C PRO A 60 -10.72 -12.41 8.67
N ASP A 61 -9.39 -12.53 8.79
CA ASP A 61 -8.72 -13.39 9.77
C ASP A 61 -8.63 -12.78 11.18
N GLY A 62 -9.12 -11.55 11.38
CA GLY A 62 -9.04 -10.86 12.67
C GLY A 62 -7.64 -10.38 13.06
N SER A 63 -6.65 -10.44 12.16
CA SER A 63 -5.27 -10.01 12.42
C SER A 63 -5.10 -8.50 12.69
N GLY A 64 -6.17 -7.72 12.56
CA GLY A 64 -6.10 -6.27 12.61
C GLY A 64 -5.39 -5.65 11.41
N ARG A 65 -5.08 -6.42 10.36
CA ARG A 65 -4.58 -5.86 9.09
C ARG A 65 -5.73 -5.32 8.25
N ARG A 66 -5.43 -4.35 7.39
CA ARG A 66 -6.40 -3.82 6.42
C ARG A 66 -5.81 -3.87 5.01
N PHE A 67 -6.64 -4.03 4.00
CA PHE A 67 -6.19 -4.17 2.61
C PHE A 67 -6.93 -3.20 1.69
N ALA A 68 -6.21 -2.68 0.70
CA ALA A 68 -6.76 -1.82 -0.34
C ALA A 68 -6.11 -2.16 -1.69
N THR A 69 -6.68 -1.62 -2.77
CA THR A 69 -6.16 -1.81 -4.13
C THR A 69 -6.27 -0.51 -4.91
N ALA A 70 -5.26 -0.24 -5.75
CA ALA A 70 -5.29 0.80 -6.76
C ALA A 70 -4.23 0.51 -7.83
N ARG A 71 -4.48 1.01 -9.06
CA ARG A 71 -3.58 0.82 -10.21
C ARG A 71 -3.12 -0.63 -10.43
N GLY A 72 -4.01 -1.59 -10.17
CA GLY A 72 -3.72 -3.02 -10.38
C GLY A 72 -2.76 -3.66 -9.38
N ILE A 73 -2.43 -2.98 -8.27
CA ILE A 73 -1.63 -3.52 -7.17
C ILE A 73 -2.40 -3.52 -5.85
N ALA A 74 -2.07 -4.48 -5.00
CA ALA A 74 -2.63 -4.59 -3.66
C ALA A 74 -1.72 -3.97 -2.61
N PHE A 75 -2.34 -3.42 -1.57
CA PHE A 75 -1.66 -2.85 -0.40
C PHE A 75 -2.20 -3.48 0.87
N VAL A 76 -1.32 -3.63 1.86
CA VAL A 76 -1.70 -3.95 3.23
C VAL A 76 -1.30 -2.81 4.15
N ALA A 77 -2.16 -2.48 5.10
CA ALA A 77 -1.87 -1.61 6.22
C ALA A 77 -1.83 -2.42 7.52
N VAL A 78 -0.84 -2.14 8.35
CA VAL A 78 -0.63 -2.77 9.65
C VAL A 78 -0.63 -1.72 10.77
N PRO A 79 -1.25 -2.00 11.93
CA PRO A 79 -1.24 -1.09 13.05
C PRO A 79 0.15 -1.07 13.69
N THR A 80 0.54 0.08 14.23
CA THR A 80 1.80 0.27 14.95
C THR A 80 1.54 0.48 16.45
N ASN A 81 2.57 0.24 17.26
CA ASN A 81 2.44 0.35 18.73
C ASN A 81 2.17 1.78 19.22
N ASP A 82 2.41 2.80 18.38
CA ASP A 82 2.11 4.20 18.68
C ASP A 82 0.74 4.65 18.15
N GLY A 83 -0.12 3.72 17.75
CA GLY A 83 -1.51 4.01 17.33
C GLY A 83 -1.65 4.53 15.91
N THR A 84 -0.56 4.57 15.14
CA THR A 84 -0.59 4.89 13.70
C THR A 84 -0.74 3.62 12.85
N TRP A 85 -0.91 3.80 11.54
CA TRP A 85 -0.95 2.70 10.58
C TRP A 85 0.05 2.93 9.46
N HIS A 86 0.82 1.90 9.12
CA HIS A 86 1.76 1.97 7.99
C HIS A 86 1.35 0.97 6.92
N GLY A 87 1.44 1.38 5.65
CA GLY A 87 1.08 0.55 4.51
C GLY A 87 2.26 0.20 3.62
N TYR A 88 2.17 -0.92 2.92
CA TYR A 88 3.11 -1.32 1.88
C TYR A 88 2.41 -2.18 0.83
N PRO A 89 2.89 -2.17 -0.43
CA PRO A 89 2.35 -3.04 -1.47
C PRO A 89 2.67 -4.51 -1.18
N VAL A 90 1.76 -5.39 -1.57
CA VAL A 90 1.86 -6.85 -1.37
C VAL A 90 1.45 -7.59 -2.64
N PRO A 91 2.01 -8.79 -2.91
CA PRO A 91 1.56 -9.61 -4.01
C PRO A 91 0.13 -10.12 -3.76
N TRP A 92 -0.60 -10.44 -4.83
CA TRP A 92 -2.00 -10.88 -4.73
C TRP A 92 -2.19 -12.20 -3.98
N GLN A 93 -1.16 -13.05 -3.92
CA GLN A 93 -1.18 -14.25 -3.08
C GLN A 93 -1.36 -13.94 -1.59
N SER A 94 -0.84 -12.80 -1.12
CA SER A 94 -0.92 -12.38 0.28
C SER A 94 -2.28 -11.75 0.64
N VAL A 95 -3.09 -11.42 -0.37
CA VAL A 95 -4.43 -10.86 -0.18
C VAL A 95 -5.44 -12.00 0.05
N PRO A 96 -6.27 -11.92 1.11
CA PRO A 96 -7.33 -12.89 1.37
C PRO A 96 -8.26 -13.09 0.15
N ALA A 97 -8.63 -14.34 -0.13
CA ALA A 97 -9.48 -14.69 -1.27
C ALA A 97 -10.83 -13.96 -1.25
N ALA A 98 -11.43 -13.79 -0.08
CA ALA A 98 -12.69 -13.06 0.08
C ALA A 98 -12.60 -11.60 -0.40
N LEU A 99 -11.47 -10.92 -0.14
CA LEU A 99 -11.26 -9.55 -0.58
C LEU A 99 -11.01 -9.48 -2.09
N LYS A 100 -10.23 -10.41 -2.65
CA LYS A 100 -10.00 -10.51 -4.10
C LYS A 100 -11.31 -10.73 -4.87
N ASN A 101 -12.13 -11.67 -4.42
CA ASN A 101 -13.42 -11.96 -5.06
C ASN A 101 -14.33 -10.73 -5.04
N ARG A 102 -14.44 -10.08 -3.86
CA ARG A 102 -15.21 -8.84 -3.72
C ARG A 102 -14.74 -7.75 -4.68
N TRP A 103 -13.44 -7.49 -4.76
CA TRP A 103 -12.91 -6.45 -5.65
C TRP A 103 -13.04 -6.79 -7.14
N GLN A 104 -13.07 -8.07 -7.50
CA GLN A 104 -13.41 -8.50 -8.87
C GLN A 104 -14.88 -8.21 -9.18
N ASP A 105 -15.79 -8.55 -8.26
CA ASP A 105 -17.23 -8.31 -8.42
C ASP A 105 -17.55 -6.82 -8.51
N GLU A 106 -16.88 -5.99 -7.70
CA GLU A 106 -16.95 -4.53 -7.72
C GLU A 106 -16.19 -3.91 -8.92
N LYS A 107 -15.53 -4.72 -9.76
CA LYS A 107 -14.72 -4.30 -10.92
C LYS A 107 -13.57 -3.34 -10.58
N LEU A 108 -13.11 -3.35 -9.32
CA LEU A 108 -11.93 -2.60 -8.87
C LEU A 108 -10.63 -3.25 -9.34
N ILE A 109 -10.65 -4.57 -9.60
CA ILE A 109 -9.51 -5.31 -10.15
C ILE A 109 -9.97 -6.21 -11.30
N ARG A 110 -9.09 -6.42 -12.27
CA ARG A 110 -9.30 -7.32 -13.41
C ARG A 110 -8.47 -8.59 -13.23
N SER A 111 -8.86 -9.67 -13.90
CA SER A 111 -8.09 -10.92 -13.87
C SER A 111 -6.64 -10.76 -14.37
N ARG A 112 -6.37 -9.79 -15.25
CA ARG A 112 -5.01 -9.46 -15.70
C ARG A 112 -4.15 -8.85 -14.58
N ASP A 113 -4.76 -8.08 -13.69
CA ASP A 113 -4.06 -7.39 -12.60
C ASP A 113 -3.59 -8.44 -11.57
N LEU A 114 -4.46 -9.41 -11.25
CA LEU A 114 -4.11 -10.56 -10.42
C LEU A 114 -2.91 -11.33 -10.97
N LYS A 115 -2.86 -11.56 -12.28
CA LYS A 115 -1.76 -12.31 -12.91
C LYS A 115 -0.44 -11.54 -12.91
N ARG A 116 -0.47 -10.20 -13.07
CA ARG A 116 0.74 -9.35 -13.18
C ARG A 116 1.63 -9.43 -11.92
N TYR A 117 1.01 -9.49 -10.75
CA TYR A 117 1.70 -9.48 -9.45
C TYR A 117 1.23 -10.61 -8.51
N MET A 118 0.89 -11.78 -9.06
CA MET A 118 0.32 -12.89 -8.28
C MET A 118 1.27 -13.38 -7.19
N GLU A 119 2.47 -13.77 -7.60
CA GLU A 119 3.52 -14.31 -6.74
C GLU A 119 4.77 -13.46 -6.96
N ARG A 120 5.02 -12.53 -6.04
CA ARG A 120 6.26 -11.74 -6.02
C ARG A 120 6.85 -11.81 -4.62
N PRO A 121 8.18 -11.79 -4.48
CA PRO A 121 8.80 -11.72 -3.16
C PRO A 121 8.35 -10.43 -2.47
N THR A 122 7.90 -10.55 -1.21
CA THR A 122 7.52 -9.39 -0.39
C THR A 122 8.73 -8.56 0.05
N ASP A 123 9.92 -9.14 -0.02
CA ASP A 123 11.22 -8.52 0.22
C ASP A 123 11.81 -7.81 -1.01
N GLU A 124 11.24 -8.02 -2.21
CA GLU A 124 11.66 -7.38 -3.46
C GLU A 124 10.52 -6.57 -4.07
N VAL A 125 10.17 -5.45 -3.45
CA VAL A 125 9.00 -4.63 -3.81
C VAL A 125 9.17 -3.80 -5.10
N HIS A 126 10.31 -3.90 -5.79
CA HIS A 126 10.57 -3.12 -7.01
C HIS A 126 9.50 -3.31 -8.11
N TRP A 127 8.85 -4.48 -8.15
CA TRP A 127 7.74 -4.73 -9.09
C TRP A 127 6.57 -3.74 -8.90
N ALA A 128 6.35 -3.22 -7.70
CA ALA A 128 5.27 -2.27 -7.45
C ALA A 128 5.55 -0.90 -8.07
N LEU A 129 6.83 -0.55 -8.27
CA LEU A 129 7.24 0.70 -8.91
C LEU A 129 6.92 0.74 -10.40
N GLU A 130 6.71 -0.42 -11.05
CA GLU A 130 6.20 -0.47 -12.43
C GLU A 130 4.83 0.19 -12.58
N SER A 131 4.12 0.47 -11.47
CA SER A 131 2.85 1.21 -11.48
C SER A 131 3.00 2.73 -11.47
N ASP A 132 4.22 3.27 -11.34
CA ASP A 132 4.49 4.70 -11.47
C ASP A 132 4.41 5.17 -12.94
N ASP A 133 4.64 4.25 -13.90
CA ASP A 133 4.58 4.52 -15.34
C ASP A 133 3.17 4.31 -15.96
N ASP A 134 2.19 3.82 -15.18
CA ASP A 134 0.79 3.56 -15.58
C ASP A 134 -0.14 4.76 -15.30
#